data_AF-A0A948B7I2-F1
#
_entry.id   AF-A0A948B7I2-F1
#
_cell.length_a   1.000
_cell.length_b   1.000
_cell.length_c   1.000
_cell.angle_alpha   90.00
_cell.angle_beta   90.00
_cell.angle_gamma   90.00
#
_symmetry.space_group_name_H-M   'P 1'
#
loop_
_entity.id
_entity.type
_entity.pdbx_description
1 polymer ?
#
loop_
_entity_poly.entity_id
_entity_poly.type
_entity_poly.pdbx_seq_one_letter_code
_entity_poly.pdbx_strand_id
1 'polypeptide(L)' 'MKRISKKQAEHKKRPNWGDLIKEVKAAGGIFVRQNSTSHQIWRLPNGRIVILLTKHLKEQVNLRTCERIRQRIRQPRTE' A
#
# COMPACT_ATOMS: atom_id res chain seq x y z
N MET A 1 -10.67 -28.97 17.74
CA MET A 1 -10.78 -28.02 16.61
C MET A 1 -10.29 -26.63 17.04
N LYS A 2 -9.03 -26.27 16.75
CA LYS A 2 -8.47 -24.94 17.07
C LYS A 2 -8.51 -24.07 15.83
N ARG A 3 -9.49 -23.17 15.74
CA ARG A 3 -9.63 -22.17 14.68
C ARG A 3 -8.46 -21.19 14.75
N ILE A 4 -7.48 -21.38 13.86
CA ILE A 4 -6.64 -20.37 13.21
C ILE A 4 -6.28 -19.15 14.09
N SER A 5 -5.46 -19.36 15.13
CA SER A 5 -4.71 -18.30 15.81
C SER A 5 -3.28 -18.24 15.24
N LYS A 6 -3.13 -17.73 14.01
CA LYS A 6 -1.82 -17.39 13.42
C LYS A 6 -1.94 -16.16 12.52
N LYS A 7 -2.25 -15.00 13.10
CA LYS A 7 -2.20 -13.72 12.36
C LYS A 7 -1.84 -12.51 13.22
N GLN A 8 -1.05 -12.63 14.30
CA GLN A 8 -0.66 -11.44 15.08
C GLN A 8 0.77 -11.47 15.65
N ALA A 9 1.69 -12.18 15.00
CA ALA A 9 3.09 -12.17 15.40
C ALA A 9 3.99 -11.99 14.18
N GLU A 10 3.94 -10.81 13.57
CA GLU A 10 5.11 -10.34 12.82
C GLU A 10 5.32 -8.88 13.17
N HIS A 11 6.55 -8.60 13.59
CA HIS A 11 7.00 -7.39 14.24
C HIS A 11 6.42 -6.11 13.64
N LYS A 12 6.05 -5.20 14.54
CA LYS A 12 5.59 -3.81 14.32
C LYS A 12 6.69 -2.92 13.71
N LYS A 13 7.44 -3.39 12.70
CA LYS A 13 8.26 -2.52 11.85
C LYS A 13 7.30 -1.63 11.09
N ARG A 14 7.43 -0.31 11.25
CA ARG A 14 6.63 0.62 10.44
C ARG A 14 6.98 0.36 8.98
N PRO A 15 5.99 0.10 8.12
CA PRO A 15 6.24 -0.09 6.71
C PRO A 15 6.82 1.20 6.14
N ASN A 16 7.81 1.04 5.27
CA ASN A 16 8.32 2.16 4.49
C ASN A 16 7.57 2.24 3.16
N TRP A 17 7.81 3.32 2.40
CA TRP A 17 7.14 3.50 1.13
C TRP A 17 7.49 2.41 0.11
N GLY A 18 8.70 1.83 0.18
CA GLY A 18 9.10 0.70 -0.64
C GLY A 18 8.25 -0.56 -0.42
N ASP A 19 7.91 -0.87 0.84
CA ASP A 19 7.01 -2.00 1.17
C ASP A 19 5.61 -1.77 0.60
N LEU A 20 5.07 -0.55 0.72
CA LEU A 20 3.76 -0.21 0.16
C LEU A 20 3.73 -0.27 -1.37
N ILE A 21 4.81 0.11 -2.05
CA ILE A 21 4.92 -0.04 -3.51
C ILE A 21 4.84 -1.52 -3.90
N LYS A 22 5.53 -2.40 -3.17
CA LYS A 22 5.46 -3.84 -3.41
C LYS A 22 4.04 -4.38 -3.20
N GLU A 23 3.35 -3.96 -2.13
CA GLU A 23 1.96 -4.34 -1.87
C GLU A 23 1.02 -3.86 -3.00
N VAL A 24 1.16 -2.62 -3.46
CA VAL A 24 0.37 -2.08 -4.59
C VAL A 24 0.63 -2.87 -5.87
N LYS A 25 1.89 -3.20 -6.16
CA LYS A 25 2.27 -3.99 -7.35
C LYS A 25 1.73 -5.41 -7.27
N ALA A 26 1.82 -6.05 -6.10
CA ALA A 26 1.28 -7.39 -5.85
C ALA A 26 -0.24 -7.45 -6.01
N ALA A 27 -0.93 -6.34 -5.72
CA ALA A 27 -2.36 -6.20 -5.95
C ALA A 27 -2.74 -5.89 -7.41
N GLY A 28 -1.79 -5.92 -8.34
CA GLY A 28 -2.01 -5.62 -9.76
C GLY A 28 -2.07 -4.12 -10.06
N GLY A 29 -1.57 -3.27 -9.16
CA GLY A 29 -1.46 -1.84 -9.40
C GLY A 29 -0.52 -1.51 -10.55
N ILE A 30 -0.98 -0.69 -11.48
CA ILE A 30 -0.24 -0.20 -12.65
C ILE A 30 0.26 1.21 -12.35
N PHE A 31 1.53 1.48 -12.64
CA PHE A 31 2.09 2.82 -12.55
C PHE A 31 1.46 3.71 -13.64
N VAL A 32 0.89 4.84 -13.23
CA VAL A 32 0.23 5.77 -14.15
C VAL A 32 1.18 6.90 -14.53
N ARG A 33 1.64 7.64 -13.53
CA ARG A 33 2.50 8.80 -13.73
C ARG A 33 3.18 9.22 -12.43
N GLN A 34 4.22 10.04 -12.58
CA GLN A 34 4.88 10.73 -11.47
C GLN A 34 4.55 12.22 -11.57
N ASN A 35 3.92 12.79 -10.52
CA ASN A 35 3.50 14.21 -10.53
C ASN A 35 4.63 15.17 -10.13
N SER A 36 5.59 14.68 -9.34
CA SER A 36 6.75 15.43 -8.87
C SER A 36 7.86 14.44 -8.54
N THR A 37 9.09 14.90 -8.32
CA THR A 37 10.23 14.07 -7.86
C THR A 37 9.92 13.21 -6.64
N SER A 38 8.85 13.51 -5.89
CA SER A 38 8.45 12.82 -4.67
C SER A 38 7.16 12.01 -4.72
N HIS A 39 6.36 12.03 -5.79
CA HIS A 39 5.02 11.41 -5.80
C HIS A 39 4.78 10.52 -7.02
N GLN A 40 4.56 9.23 -6.79
CA GLN A 40 4.11 8.29 -7.81
C GLN A 40 2.62 7.99 -7.68
N ILE A 41 1.93 7.96 -8.82
CA ILE A 41 0.51 7.67 -8.92
C ILE A 41 0.36 6.29 -9.53
N TRP A 42 -0.39 5.43 -8.83
CA TRP A 42 -0.67 4.05 -9.20
C TRP A 42 -2.17 3.85 -9.32
N ARG A 43 -2.59 3.11 -10.34
CA ARG A 43 -3.98 2.72 -10.55
C ARG A 43 -4.13 1.25 -10.26
N LEU A 44 -5.00 0.93 -9.33
CA LEU A 44 -5.36 -0.43 -8.97
C LEU A 44 -6.37 -1.02 -9.99
N PRO A 45 -6.44 -2.35 -10.12
CA PRO A 45 -7.38 -3.00 -11.05
C PRO A 45 -8.85 -2.74 -10.66
N ASN A 46 -9.13 -2.43 -9.39
CA ASN A 46 -10.44 -1.98 -8.93
C ASN A 46 -10.81 -0.54 -9.39
N GLY A 47 -9.98 0.10 -10.20
CA GLY A 47 -10.17 1.46 -10.71
C GLY A 47 -9.80 2.57 -9.73
N ARG A 48 -9.40 2.25 -8.49
CA ARG A 48 -8.97 3.26 -7.50
C ARG A 48 -7.56 3.73 -7.80
N ILE A 49 -7.28 4.98 -7.41
CA ILE A 49 -5.96 5.59 -7.53
C ILE A 49 -5.30 5.66 -6.14
N VAL A 50 -4.04 5.20 -6.08
CA VAL A 50 -3.17 5.26 -4.92
C VAL A 50 -2.00 6.18 -5.24
N ILE A 51 -1.73 7.14 -4.36
CA ILE A 51 -0.59 8.05 -4.49
C ILE A 51 0.42 7.65 -3.41
N LEU A 52 1.65 7.36 -3.83
CA LEU A 52 2.75 6.96 -2.96
C LEU A 52 3.85 8.01 -3.02
N LEU A 53 4.42 8.36 -1.86
CA LEU A 53 5.61 9.21 -1.81
C LEU A 53 6.87 8.37 -2.05
N THR A 54 7.73 8.81 -2.95
CA THR A 54 8.92 8.06 -3.39
C THR A 54 10.24 8.76 -3.13
N LYS A 55 10.24 10.03 -2.71
CA LYS A 55 11.48 10.71 -2.33
C LYS A 55 12.10 10.13 -1.05
N HIS A 56 11.30 9.42 -0.26
CA HIS A 56 11.69 8.89 1.03
C HIS A 56 11.41 7.38 1.13
N LEU A 57 11.82 6.58 0.13
CA LEU A 57 11.53 5.13 0.08
C LEU A 57 11.93 4.36 1.35
N LYS A 58 12.97 4.82 2.05
CA LYS A 58 13.49 4.23 3.29
C LYS A 58 12.88 4.84 4.56
N GLU A 59 12.12 5.92 4.43
CA GLU A 59 11.48 6.58 5.56
C GLU A 59 10.19 5.85 5.95
N GLN A 60 9.91 5.88 7.25
CA GLN A 60 8.73 5.22 7.79
C GLN A 60 7.48 5.97 7.35
N VAL A 61 6.52 5.25 6.79
CA VAL A 61 5.21 5.81 6.47
C VAL A 61 4.43 5.95 7.77
N ASN A 62 3.72 7.08 7.92
CA ASN A 62 2.75 7.23 8.99
C ASN A 62 1.75 6.06 8.95
N LEU A 63 1.54 5.39 10.08
CA LEU A 63 0.69 4.21 10.20
C LEU A 63 -0.71 4.47 9.63
N ARG A 64 -1.29 5.66 9.88
CA ARG A 64 -2.59 6.04 9.34
C ARG A 64 -2.61 6.09 7.80
N THR A 65 -1.55 6.59 7.20
CA THR A 65 -1.40 6.66 5.74
C THR A 65 -1.25 5.25 5.14
N CYS A 66 -0.42 4.42 5.77
CA CYS A 66 -0.26 3.02 5.40
C CYS A 66 -1.61 2.27 5.44
N GLU A 67 -2.37 2.39 6.53
CA GLU A 67 -3.66 1.71 6.67
C GLU A 67 -4.66 2.16 5.60
N ARG A 68 -4.74 3.46 5.29
CA ARG A 68 -5.60 3.97 4.20
C ARG A 68 -5.21 3.39 2.84
N ILE A 69 -3.92 3.26 2.56
CA ILE A 69 -3.44 2.66 1.31
C ILE A 69 -3.81 1.18 1.26
N ARG A 70 -3.55 0.42 2.33
CA ARG A 70 -3.93 -1.00 2.43
C ARG A 70 -5.44 -1.21 2.31
N GLN A 71 -6.25 -0.34 2.90
CA GLN A 71 -7.71 -0.39 2.72
C GLN A 71 -8.11 -0.18 1.26
N ARG A 72 -7.46 0.75 0.55
CA ARG A 72 -7.74 0.97 -0.89
C ARG A 72 -7.33 -0.21 -1.76
N ILE A 73 -6.23 -0.87 -1.42
CA ILE A 73 -5.75 -2.09 -2.07
C ILE A 73 -6.72 -3.25 -1.83
N ARG A 74 -7.15 -3.45 -0.57
CA ARG A 74 -7.91 -4.63 -0.13
C ARG A 74 -9.39 -4.58 -0.45
N GLN A 75 -9.97 -3.40 -0.62
CA GLN A 75 -11.39 -3.27 -0.94
C GLN A 75 -11.62 -3.45 -2.45
N PRO A 76 -12.35 -4.50 -2.89
CA PRO A 76 -12.90 -4.54 -4.23
C PRO A 76 -13.91 -3.39 -4.39
N ARG A 77 -14.06 -2.88 -5.61
CA ARG A 77 -15.05 -1.84 -5.92
C ARG A 77 -16.43 -2.45 -5.63
N THR A 78 -17.15 -1.90 -4.66
CA THR A 78 -18.60 -2.05 -4.59
C THR A 78 -19.14 -1.12 -5.67
N GLU A 79 -19.91 -1.67 -6.60
CA GLU A 79 -20.53 -0.99 -7.75
C GLU A 79 -21.20 0.34 -7.38
#